data_AF-A0A9D6MA56-F1
#
_entry.id   AF-A0A9D6MA56-F1
#
_cell.length_a   1.000
_cell.length_b   1.000
_cell.length_c   1.000
_cell.angle_alpha   90.00
_cell.angle_beta   90.00
_cell.angle_gamma   90.00
#
_symmetry.space_group_name_H-M   'P 1'
#
loop_
_entity.id
_entity.type
_entity.pdbx_description
1 polymer ?
#
loop_
_entity_poly.entity_id
_entity_poly.type
_entity_poly.pdbx_seq_one_letter_code
_entity_poly.pdbx_strand_id
1 'polypeptide(L)'
;MRPLTDVMHEAKLLFYSKRFDDLVRTFCMNPYGVVVKEKHKDFCTVNGHSFSTKKSNNTNFAILASTTFTEPFHEPIAYGRYIAKLVNLLGEGIIVQRLGDLLQGRRSTAERIKKGSVKPTLTDATAGDLSFAIPFRYISDILEMLEALDKIVPGVYSTSTLLYGAEVKFYSMRLKLTNNLETEVKNLFAAGDGAGITRGIIHAAVSGVVAAREILKRMS
;
A
#
# COMPACT_ATOMS: atom_id res chain seq x y z
N MET A 1 11.89 10.74 8.29
CA MET A 1 11.95 9.26 8.22
C MET A 1 13.20 8.65 8.84
N ARG A 2 14.42 9.17 8.59
CA ARG A 2 15.68 8.61 9.11
C ARG A 2 15.66 8.12 10.57
N PRO A 3 15.20 8.92 11.57
CA PRO A 3 15.20 8.48 12.97
C PRO A 3 14.44 7.17 13.22
N LEU A 4 13.38 6.91 12.45
CA LEU A 4 12.61 5.67 12.53
C LEU A 4 13.29 4.54 11.75
N THR A 5 13.74 4.82 10.53
CA THR A 5 14.28 3.79 9.62
C THR A 5 15.66 3.29 10.04
N ASP A 6 16.43 4.07 10.78
CA ASP A 6 17.74 3.68 11.30
C ASP A 6 17.62 2.67 12.46
N VAL A 7 16.53 2.72 13.23
CA VAL A 7 16.21 1.78 14.30
C VAL A 7 15.45 0.56 13.76
N MET A 8 14.49 0.79 12.87
CA MET A 8 13.64 -0.23 12.28
C MET A 8 13.47 0.05 10.78
N HIS A 9 14.21 -0.69 9.96
CA HIS A 9 14.26 -0.49 8.50
C HIS A 9 12.86 -0.46 7.86
N GLU A 10 11.96 -1.35 8.29
CA GLU A 10 10.56 -1.34 7.88
C GLU A 10 9.64 -1.18 9.10
N ALA A 11 9.19 0.04 9.36
CA ALA A 11 8.25 0.29 10.44
C ALA A 11 6.82 -0.06 10.02
N LYS A 12 6.20 -0.99 10.77
CA LYS A 12 4.80 -1.39 10.62
C LYS A 12 3.98 -0.74 11.73
N LEU A 13 3.32 0.35 11.39
CA LEU A 13 2.53 1.15 12.31
C LEU A 13 1.05 0.94 11.99
N LEU A 14 0.25 0.81 13.05
CA LEU A 14 -1.19 0.71 12.99
C LEU A 14 -1.78 1.96 13.62
N PHE A 15 -2.87 2.45 13.04
CA PHE A 15 -3.61 3.61 13.48
C PHE A 15 -5.09 3.35 13.27
N TYR A 16 -5.92 3.72 14.24
CA TYR A 16 -7.36 3.73 14.08
C TYR A 16 -7.78 5.17 13.80
N SER A 17 -8.43 5.40 12.66
CA SER A 17 -8.94 6.72 12.32
C SER A 17 -9.94 7.17 13.38
N LYS A 18 -9.84 8.44 13.77
CA LYS A 18 -10.74 9.04 14.74
C LYS A 18 -12.14 9.22 14.17
N ARG A 19 -12.22 9.53 12.87
CA ARG A 19 -13.48 9.88 12.22
C ARG A 19 -14.32 8.66 11.84
N PHE A 20 -13.69 7.57 11.39
CA PHE A 20 -14.40 6.43 10.81
C PHE A 20 -14.12 5.10 11.52
N ASP A 21 -13.23 5.08 12.52
CA ASP A 21 -12.76 3.89 13.22
C ASP A 21 -12.11 2.83 12.30
N ASP A 22 -11.71 3.26 11.10
CA ASP A 22 -11.00 2.39 10.15
C ASP A 22 -9.57 2.13 10.57
N LEU A 23 -9.12 0.89 10.36
CA LEU A 23 -7.74 0.49 10.54
C LEU A 23 -6.88 0.98 9.37
N VAL A 24 -5.98 1.91 9.67
CA VAL A 24 -4.98 2.47 8.76
C VAL A 24 -3.60 1.95 9.13
N ARG A 25 -2.77 1.62 8.15
CA ARG A 25 -1.42 1.09 8.41
C ARG A 25 -0.38 1.55 7.42
N THR A 26 0.88 1.61 7.87
CA THR A 26 2.02 1.69 6.97
C THR A 26 2.24 0.33 6.28
N PHE A 27 2.73 0.37 5.05
CA PHE A 27 3.06 -0.82 4.29
C PHE A 27 4.25 -0.57 3.37
N CYS A 28 5.13 -1.58 3.26
CA CYS A 28 6.28 -1.58 2.36
C CYS A 28 7.11 -0.30 2.50
N MET A 29 7.71 -0.10 3.67
CA MET A 29 8.58 1.05 3.90
C MET A 29 9.95 0.81 3.25
N ASN A 30 10.33 1.72 2.36
CA ASN A 30 11.55 1.66 1.55
C ASN A 30 12.43 2.90 1.82
N PRO A 31 13.34 2.83 2.81
CA PRO A 31 14.39 3.83 2.98
C PRO A 31 15.24 3.95 1.71
N TYR A 32 15.54 5.19 1.30
CA TYR A 32 16.28 5.49 0.06
C TYR A 32 15.64 4.88 -1.22
N GLY A 33 14.35 4.56 -1.17
CA GLY A 33 13.64 3.87 -2.22
C GLY A 33 13.02 4.80 -3.26
N VAL A 34 12.36 4.21 -4.24
CA VAL A 34 11.61 4.90 -5.28
C VAL A 34 10.15 4.41 -5.30
N VAL A 35 9.24 5.30 -5.67
CA VAL A 35 7.87 4.94 -6.03
C VAL A 35 7.89 4.40 -7.45
N VAL A 36 7.15 3.33 -7.71
CA VAL A 36 7.03 2.70 -9.02
C VAL A 36 5.59 2.51 -9.44
N LYS A 37 5.41 2.41 -10.76
CA LYS A 37 4.15 2.05 -11.40
C LYS A 37 4.06 0.53 -11.49
N GLU A 38 3.07 -0.06 -10.86
CA GLU A 38 2.74 -1.49 -10.95
C GLU A 38 1.64 -1.67 -12.00
N LYS A 39 1.96 -2.33 -13.12
CA LYS A 39 1.05 -2.53 -14.24
C LYS A 39 0.21 -3.78 -14.02
N HIS A 40 -1.11 -3.63 -14.10
CA HIS A 40 -2.08 -4.72 -14.22
C HIS A 40 -2.59 -4.80 -15.66
N LYS A 41 -3.46 -5.78 -15.95
CA LYS A 41 -3.98 -6.02 -17.31
C LYS A 41 -4.66 -4.78 -17.91
N ASP A 42 -5.44 -4.06 -17.11
CA ASP A 42 -6.34 -3.00 -17.57
C ASP A 42 -6.26 -1.69 -16.74
N PHE A 43 -5.28 -1.59 -15.84
CA PHE A 43 -5.03 -0.41 -15.00
C PHE A 43 -3.61 -0.48 -14.41
N CYS A 44 -3.17 0.59 -13.74
CA CYS A 44 -1.92 0.65 -13.01
C CYS A 44 -2.15 1.12 -11.58
N THR A 45 -1.47 0.50 -10.63
CA THR A 45 -1.35 0.96 -9.24
C THR A 45 0.01 1.57 -9.00
N VAL A 46 0.18 2.22 -7.85
CA VAL A 46 1.52 2.52 -7.34
C VAL A 46 2.02 1.37 -6.47
N ASN A 47 3.33 1.34 -6.29
CA ASN A 47 4.05 0.49 -5.34
C ASN A 47 5.38 1.19 -4.99
N GLY A 48 6.19 0.58 -4.14
CA GLY A 48 7.50 1.09 -3.75
C GLY A 48 8.55 0.00 -3.68
N HIS A 49 9.80 0.35 -3.95
CA HIS A 49 10.94 -0.53 -3.67
C HIS A 49 12.23 0.26 -3.44
N SER A 50 13.27 -0.41 -2.97
CA SER A 50 14.64 0.09 -2.92
C SER A 50 15.56 -0.77 -3.81
N PHE A 51 16.65 -0.17 -4.31
CA PHE A 51 17.71 -0.92 -5.00
C PHE A 51 18.86 -1.18 -4.04
N SER A 52 19.58 -2.29 -4.22
CA SER A 52 20.79 -2.58 -3.42
C SER A 52 21.94 -1.63 -3.72
N THR A 53 22.06 -1.18 -4.97
CA THR A 53 23.21 -0.39 -5.46
C THR A 53 22.90 1.08 -5.68
N LYS A 54 21.63 1.47 -5.79
CA LYS A 54 21.20 2.84 -6.08
C LYS A 54 20.29 3.37 -4.99
N LYS A 55 20.68 4.50 -4.39
CA LYS A 55 19.90 5.17 -3.34
C LYS A 55 19.25 6.44 -3.89
N SER A 56 17.97 6.63 -3.59
CA SER A 56 17.29 7.91 -3.76
C SER A 56 17.47 8.77 -2.50
N ASN A 57 17.12 10.07 -2.60
CA ASN A 57 17.08 10.96 -1.44
C ASN A 57 15.79 10.84 -0.62
N ASN A 58 14.86 9.96 -1.02
CA ASN A 58 13.54 9.84 -0.45
C ASN A 58 13.38 8.50 0.28
N THR A 59 12.55 8.52 1.32
CA THR A 59 11.91 7.30 1.83
C THR A 59 10.50 7.28 1.25
N ASN A 60 10.06 6.14 0.72
CA ASN A 60 8.65 5.94 0.38
C ASN A 60 8.05 4.81 1.22
N PHE A 61 6.75 4.87 1.43
CA PHE A 61 5.95 3.83 2.05
C PHE A 61 4.50 4.07 1.65
N ALA A 62 3.69 3.02 1.65
CA ALA A 62 2.25 3.13 1.44
C ALA A 62 1.53 3.35 2.77
N ILE A 63 0.42 4.08 2.72
CA ILE A 63 -0.58 4.14 3.79
C ILE A 63 -1.83 3.48 3.25
N LEU A 64 -2.28 2.42 3.92
CA LEU A 64 -3.43 1.62 3.51
C LEU A 64 -4.53 1.74 4.55
N ALA A 65 -5.67 2.27 4.16
CA ALA A 65 -6.92 2.16 4.92
C ALA A 65 -7.57 0.80 4.60
N SER A 66 -7.99 0.07 5.63
CA SER A 66 -8.63 -1.24 5.50
C SER A 66 -10.14 -1.08 5.61
N THR A 67 -10.89 -1.67 4.69
CA THR A 67 -12.36 -1.70 4.74
C THR A 67 -12.84 -3.13 4.74
N THR A 68 -13.74 -3.43 5.68
CA THR A 68 -14.57 -4.63 5.65
C THR A 68 -15.94 -4.21 5.14
N PHE A 69 -16.31 -4.70 3.96
CA PHE A 69 -17.63 -4.46 3.42
C PHE A 69 -18.65 -5.41 4.04
N THR A 70 -19.88 -4.93 4.16
CA THR A 70 -21.03 -5.71 4.63
C THR A 70 -22.00 -5.97 3.48
N GLU A 71 -22.97 -6.85 3.74
CA GLU A 71 -24.15 -7.04 2.90
C GLU A 71 -24.77 -5.69 2.50
N PRO A 72 -25.27 -5.54 1.25
CA PRO A 72 -25.36 -6.55 0.19
C PRO A 72 -24.14 -6.59 -0.76
N PHE A 73 -23.01 -5.99 -0.38
CA PHE A 73 -21.86 -5.85 -1.27
C PHE A 73 -20.82 -6.97 -1.09
N HIS A 74 -20.46 -7.65 -2.19
CA HIS A 74 -19.56 -8.82 -2.16
C HIS A 74 -18.38 -8.74 -3.15
N GLU A 75 -18.12 -7.57 -3.73
CA GLU A 75 -17.08 -7.43 -4.77
C GLU A 75 -15.94 -6.46 -4.39
N PRO A 76 -15.27 -6.61 -3.21
CA PRO A 76 -14.25 -5.67 -2.75
C PRO A 76 -13.05 -5.54 -3.70
N ILE A 77 -12.73 -6.62 -4.43
CA ILE A 77 -11.68 -6.58 -5.47
C ILE A 77 -12.12 -5.66 -6.62
N ALA A 78 -13.36 -5.75 -7.07
CA ALA A 78 -13.88 -4.88 -8.11
C ALA A 78 -13.87 -3.41 -7.65
N TYR A 79 -14.31 -3.14 -6.42
CA TYR A 79 -14.26 -1.80 -5.83
C TYR A 79 -12.85 -1.18 -5.87
N GLY A 80 -11.83 -1.91 -5.38
CA GLY A 80 -10.44 -1.46 -5.44
C GLY A 80 -9.94 -1.21 -6.87
N ARG A 81 -10.33 -2.08 -7.82
CA ARG A 81 -10.01 -1.90 -9.25
C ARG A 81 -10.67 -0.64 -9.83
N TYR A 82 -11.91 -0.36 -9.47
CA TYR A 82 -12.61 0.84 -9.94
C TYR A 82 -11.97 2.13 -9.42
N ILE A 83 -11.53 2.17 -8.16
CA ILE A 83 -10.77 3.31 -7.63
C ILE A 83 -9.47 3.51 -8.40
N ALA A 84 -8.69 2.45 -8.61
CA ALA A 84 -7.42 2.54 -9.34
C ALA A 84 -7.64 3.00 -10.79
N LYS A 85 -8.67 2.48 -11.47
CA LYS A 85 -9.07 2.91 -12.81
C LYS A 85 -9.51 4.37 -12.86
N LEU A 86 -10.25 4.85 -11.87
CA LEU A 86 -10.68 6.24 -11.81
C LEU A 86 -9.48 7.18 -11.64
N VAL A 87 -8.50 6.80 -10.81
CA VAL A 87 -7.23 7.53 -10.72
C VAL A 87 -6.51 7.53 -12.08
N ASN A 88 -6.44 6.38 -12.76
CA ASN A 88 -5.79 6.30 -14.07
C ASN A 88 -6.50 7.09 -15.15
N LEU A 89 -7.83 7.17 -15.12
CA LEU A 89 -8.63 7.98 -16.04
C LEU A 89 -8.29 9.47 -15.88
N LEU A 90 -8.22 9.95 -14.63
CA LEU A 90 -7.97 11.36 -14.33
C LEU A 90 -6.50 11.77 -14.50
N GLY A 91 -5.58 10.85 -14.28
CA GLY A 91 -4.14 11.09 -14.35
C GLY A 91 -3.46 10.62 -15.63
N GLU A 92 -4.18 9.97 -16.55
CA GLU A 92 -3.61 9.18 -17.66
C GLU A 92 -2.51 8.21 -17.17
N GLY A 93 -2.74 7.62 -15.99
CA GLY A 93 -1.75 6.82 -15.26
C GLY A 93 -1.77 7.10 -13.76
N ILE A 94 -0.60 7.38 -13.18
CA ILE A 94 -0.50 7.63 -11.73
C ILE A 94 -0.65 9.13 -11.47
N ILE A 95 -1.46 9.48 -10.47
CA ILE A 95 -1.53 10.86 -9.97
C ILE A 95 -0.51 11.05 -8.87
N VAL A 96 0.23 12.17 -8.94
CA VAL A 96 1.02 12.72 -7.83
C VAL A 96 0.43 14.05 -7.38
N GLN A 97 0.25 14.22 -6.07
CA GLN A 97 -0.26 15.44 -5.44
C GLN A 97 0.58 15.81 -4.24
N ARG A 98 0.86 17.10 -4.06
CA ARG A 98 1.44 17.62 -2.83
C ARG A 98 0.40 17.56 -1.72
N LEU A 99 0.79 17.06 -0.55
CA LEU A 99 -0.03 17.07 0.64
C LEU A 99 -0.57 18.48 0.94
N GLY A 100 0.26 19.52 0.81
CA GLY A 100 -0.19 20.90 1.03
C GLY A 100 -1.25 21.40 0.05
N ASP A 101 -1.27 20.88 -1.18
CA ASP A 101 -2.32 21.21 -2.16
C ASP A 101 -3.61 20.44 -1.83
N LEU A 102 -3.51 19.15 -1.45
CA LEU A 102 -4.64 18.34 -0.98
C LEU A 102 -5.32 18.99 0.23
N LEU A 103 -4.55 19.44 1.23
CA LEU A 103 -5.07 20.12 2.42
C LEU A 103 -5.77 21.46 2.10
N GLN A 104 -5.39 22.11 1.00
CA GLN A 104 -6.02 23.33 0.53
C GLN A 104 -7.21 23.06 -0.41
N GLY A 105 -7.59 21.79 -0.59
CA GLY A 105 -8.69 21.41 -1.49
C GLY A 105 -8.41 21.74 -2.94
N ARG A 106 -7.14 21.64 -3.38
CA ARG A 106 -6.76 21.98 -4.75
C ARG A 106 -5.85 20.95 -5.40
N ARG A 107 -5.90 20.95 -6.74
CA ARG A 107 -4.99 20.23 -7.61
C ARG A 107 -3.54 20.71 -7.49
N SER A 108 -2.61 19.76 -7.54
CA SER A 108 -1.20 20.06 -7.78
C SER A 108 -0.90 20.26 -9.27
N THR A 109 0.01 21.20 -9.57
CA THR A 109 0.58 21.38 -10.91
C THR A 109 2.06 20.99 -10.93
N ALA A 110 2.61 20.77 -12.12
CA ALA A 110 4.03 20.46 -12.28
C ALA A 110 4.94 21.55 -11.68
N GLU A 111 4.58 22.83 -11.83
CA GLU A 111 5.34 23.94 -11.24
C GLU A 111 5.29 23.92 -9.72
N ARG A 112 4.13 23.62 -9.13
CA ARG A 112 3.96 23.54 -7.66
C ARG A 112 4.77 22.39 -7.07
N ILE A 113 4.81 21.25 -7.73
CA ILE A 113 5.64 20.10 -7.33
C ILE A 113 7.12 20.47 -7.45
N LYS A 114 7.53 21.08 -8.57
CA LYS A 114 8.93 21.49 -8.80
C LYS A 114 9.44 22.48 -7.75
N LYS A 115 8.58 23.37 -7.24
CA LYS A 115 8.90 24.32 -6.15
C LYS A 115 8.98 23.67 -4.76
N GLY A 116 8.46 22.46 -4.58
CA GLY A 116 8.53 21.72 -3.31
C GLY A 116 9.95 21.21 -3.00
N SER A 117 10.21 20.94 -1.72
CA SER A 117 11.49 20.42 -1.25
C SER A 117 11.70 18.92 -1.60
N VAL A 118 10.61 18.16 -1.69
CA VAL A 118 10.65 16.74 -2.10
C VAL A 118 10.53 16.64 -3.61
N LYS A 119 11.48 15.95 -4.26
CA LYS A 119 11.43 15.69 -5.70
C LYS A 119 10.79 14.32 -5.97
N PRO A 120 9.92 14.20 -6.98
CA PRO A 120 9.29 12.93 -7.30
C PRO A 120 10.32 11.91 -7.79
N THR A 121 10.15 10.65 -7.39
CA THR A 121 10.97 9.53 -7.88
C THR A 121 10.33 8.82 -9.06
N LEU A 122 8.99 8.79 -9.11
CA LEU A 122 8.23 8.36 -10.27
C LEU A 122 8.01 9.56 -11.20
N THR A 123 8.85 9.70 -12.22
CA THR A 123 8.89 10.87 -13.10
C THR A 123 7.77 10.93 -14.13
N ASP A 124 7.14 9.79 -14.42
CA ASP A 124 6.02 9.64 -15.36
C ASP A 124 4.65 9.67 -14.66
N ALA A 125 4.58 10.21 -13.43
CA ALA A 125 3.35 10.50 -12.72
C ALA A 125 2.84 11.91 -13.06
N THR A 126 1.52 12.03 -13.22
CA THR A 126 0.85 13.26 -13.60
C THR A 126 0.45 14.07 -12.37
N ALA A 127 0.76 15.38 -12.37
CA ALA A 127 0.30 16.28 -11.32
C ALA A 127 -1.23 16.40 -11.35
N GLY A 128 -1.89 16.08 -10.23
CA GLY A 128 -3.34 15.96 -10.19
C GLY A 128 -3.95 16.21 -8.81
N ASP A 129 -5.17 15.72 -8.67
CA ASP A 129 -5.94 15.82 -7.43
C ASP A 129 -6.57 14.45 -7.13
N LEU A 130 -6.07 13.82 -6.08
CA LEU A 130 -6.50 12.50 -5.63
C LEU A 130 -7.93 12.52 -5.08
N SER A 131 -8.43 13.68 -4.61
CA SER A 131 -9.75 13.79 -3.98
C SER A 131 -10.92 13.62 -4.96
N PHE A 132 -10.70 13.78 -6.26
CA PHE A 132 -11.69 13.45 -7.29
C PHE A 132 -11.87 11.94 -7.49
N ALA A 133 -10.86 11.14 -7.14
CA ALA A 133 -10.83 9.71 -7.45
C ALA A 133 -11.00 8.84 -6.21
N ILE A 134 -10.35 9.22 -5.12
CA ILE A 134 -10.30 8.46 -3.88
C ILE A 134 -11.42 8.98 -2.96
N PRO A 135 -12.32 8.09 -2.50
CA PRO A 135 -13.38 8.45 -1.56
C PRO A 135 -12.88 9.27 -0.37
N PHE A 136 -13.68 10.26 0.02
CA PHE A 136 -13.38 11.16 1.13
C PHE A 136 -13.00 10.44 2.44
N ARG A 137 -13.64 9.28 2.70
CA ARG A 137 -13.33 8.41 3.84
C ARG A 137 -11.85 8.05 3.89
N TYR A 138 -11.32 7.45 2.82
CA TYR A 138 -9.91 7.07 2.72
C TYR A 138 -8.95 8.26 2.73
N ILE A 139 -9.31 9.37 2.08
CA ILE A 139 -8.51 10.58 2.16
C ILE A 139 -8.40 11.06 3.61
N SER A 140 -9.51 11.08 4.36
CA SER A 140 -9.53 11.48 5.77
C SER A 140 -8.66 10.55 6.63
N ASP A 141 -8.81 9.23 6.47
CA ASP A 141 -8.05 8.21 7.20
C ASP A 141 -6.54 8.38 6.99
N ILE A 142 -6.12 8.59 5.74
CA ILE A 142 -4.72 8.79 5.37
C ILE A 142 -4.17 10.08 5.97
N LEU A 143 -4.95 11.17 5.92
CA LEU A 143 -4.54 12.46 6.50
C LEU A 143 -4.38 12.38 8.02
N GLU A 144 -5.34 11.77 8.73
CA GLU A 144 -5.27 11.58 10.17
C GLU A 144 -4.06 10.71 10.58
N MET A 145 -3.79 9.64 9.82
CA MET A 145 -2.62 8.82 10.07
C MET A 145 -1.31 9.59 9.82
N LEU A 146 -1.22 10.38 8.74
CA LEU A 146 -0.02 11.18 8.47
C LEU A 146 0.21 12.24 9.55
N GLU A 147 -0.84 12.91 10.02
CA GLU A 147 -0.77 13.88 11.11
C GLU A 147 -0.30 13.20 12.42
N ALA A 148 -0.82 12.01 12.73
CA ALA A 148 -0.36 11.23 13.87
C ALA A 148 1.11 10.79 13.72
N LEU A 149 1.51 10.37 12.52
CA LEU A 149 2.87 9.94 12.23
C LEU A 149 3.88 11.09 12.36
N ASP A 150 3.49 12.33 12.10
CA ASP A 150 4.36 13.51 12.21
C ASP A 150 4.87 13.73 13.64
N LYS A 151 4.11 13.30 14.65
CA LYS A 151 4.53 13.35 16.06
C LYS A 151 5.72 12.43 16.36
N ILE A 152 5.85 11.34 15.61
CA ILE A 152 6.92 10.33 15.76
C ILE A 152 8.04 10.60 14.75
N VAL A 153 7.67 11.10 13.56
CA VAL A 153 8.58 11.37 12.46
C VAL A 153 8.32 12.78 11.90
N PRO A 154 8.86 13.82 12.56
CA PRO A 154 8.63 15.20 12.15
C PRO A 154 8.99 15.45 10.69
N GLY A 155 8.09 16.14 9.98
CA GLY A 155 8.22 16.52 8.58
C GLY A 155 7.55 15.57 7.59
N VAL A 156 7.00 14.43 8.03
CA VAL A 156 6.23 13.53 7.16
C VAL A 156 4.91 14.19 6.73
N TYR A 157 4.31 15.04 7.56
CA TYR A 157 3.11 15.81 7.27
C TYR A 157 3.42 17.21 6.70
N SER A 158 4.57 17.36 6.03
CA SER A 158 4.96 18.60 5.37
C SER A 158 4.09 18.91 4.16
N THR A 159 3.84 20.19 3.88
CA THR A 159 3.18 20.65 2.64
C THR A 159 3.93 20.27 1.35
N SER A 160 5.20 19.84 1.46
CA SER A 160 6.01 19.32 0.35
C SER A 160 5.96 17.80 0.21
N THR A 161 5.37 17.06 1.16
CA THR A 161 5.15 15.61 1.03
C THR A 161 4.37 15.31 -0.23
N LEU A 162 4.81 14.30 -0.98
CA LEU A 162 4.17 13.86 -2.23
C LEU A 162 3.36 12.60 -1.97
N LEU A 163 2.08 12.66 -2.29
CA LEU A 163 1.14 11.54 -2.27
C LEU A 163 0.99 11.02 -3.69
N TYR A 164 1.11 9.71 -3.86
CA TYR A 164 0.90 9.03 -5.13
C TYR A 164 -0.27 8.08 -4.99
N GLY A 165 -1.14 7.99 -6.00
CA GLY A 165 -2.29 7.11 -5.95
C GLY A 165 -2.56 6.37 -7.26
N ALA A 166 -3.29 5.25 -7.23
CA ALA A 166 -3.74 4.53 -6.02
C ALA A 166 -2.85 3.32 -5.72
N GLU A 167 -2.50 3.12 -4.46
CA GLU A 167 -1.97 1.84 -3.96
C GLU A 167 -3.18 1.00 -3.54
N VAL A 168 -3.40 -0.15 -4.19
CA VAL A 168 -4.50 -1.05 -3.85
C VAL A 168 -3.94 -2.44 -3.61
N LYS A 169 -4.25 -3.02 -2.45
CA LYS A 169 -3.92 -4.41 -2.12
C LYS A 169 -5.16 -5.28 -2.16
N PHE A 170 -5.26 -6.08 -3.21
CA PHE A 170 -6.27 -7.11 -3.35
C PHE A 170 -5.91 -8.25 -2.41
N TYR A 171 -6.64 -8.37 -1.30
CA TYR A 171 -6.45 -9.52 -0.42
C TYR A 171 -6.88 -10.79 -1.16
N SER A 172 -6.02 -11.81 -1.10
CA SER A 172 -6.32 -13.14 -1.60
C SER A 172 -7.48 -13.75 -0.80
N MET A 173 -8.25 -14.63 -1.46
CA MET A 173 -9.21 -15.47 -0.77
C MET A 173 -8.47 -16.26 0.31
N ARG A 174 -8.89 -16.12 1.56
CA ARG A 174 -8.32 -16.91 2.66
C ARG A 174 -8.91 -18.31 2.57
N LEU A 175 -8.12 -19.24 2.04
CA LEU A 175 -8.53 -20.64 1.99
C LEU A 175 -8.74 -21.16 3.41
N LYS A 176 -9.76 -22.00 3.58
CA LYS A 176 -9.95 -22.77 4.81
C LYS A 176 -8.95 -23.92 4.79
N LEU A 177 -7.97 -23.85 5.67
CA LEU A 177 -6.90 -24.82 5.77
C LEU A 177 -6.83 -25.44 7.17
N THR A 178 -6.33 -26.67 7.24
CA THR A 178 -5.94 -27.30 8.50
C THR A 178 -4.65 -26.66 9.05
N ASN A 179 -4.26 -27.02 10.27
CA ASN A 179 -2.98 -26.60 10.86
C ASN A 179 -1.75 -27.04 10.04
N ASN A 180 -1.92 -28.03 9.17
CA ASN A 180 -0.88 -28.54 8.27
C ASN A 180 -0.98 -27.97 6.85
N LEU A 181 -1.81 -26.92 6.65
CA LEU A 181 -2.01 -26.22 5.39
C LEU A 181 -2.69 -27.04 4.29
N GLU A 182 -3.42 -28.09 4.68
CA GLU A 182 -4.25 -28.88 3.78
C GLU A 182 -5.61 -28.21 3.60
N THR A 183 -6.11 -28.19 2.37
CA THR A 183 -7.45 -27.71 2.02
C THR A 183 -8.54 -28.71 2.44
N GLU A 184 -9.79 -28.38 2.16
CA GLU A 184 -10.91 -29.31 2.32
C GLU A 184 -10.85 -30.50 1.33
N VAL A 185 -10.05 -30.37 0.27
CA VAL A 185 -9.74 -31.47 -0.66
C VAL A 185 -8.53 -32.24 -0.12
N LYS A 186 -8.74 -33.52 0.19
CA LYS A 186 -7.70 -34.41 0.69
C LYS A 186 -6.48 -34.43 -0.24
N ASN A 187 -5.29 -34.35 0.35
CA ASN A 187 -3.99 -34.28 -0.33
C ASN A 187 -3.78 -33.05 -1.23
N LEU A 188 -4.64 -32.03 -1.14
CA LEU A 188 -4.41 -30.74 -1.78
C LEU A 188 -3.98 -29.73 -0.71
N PHE A 189 -2.75 -29.22 -0.84
CA PHE A 189 -2.16 -28.24 0.07
C PHE A 189 -2.08 -26.87 -0.58
N ALA A 190 -2.25 -25.82 0.22
CA ALA A 190 -2.08 -24.46 -0.23
C ALA A 190 -1.14 -23.70 0.72
N ALA A 191 -0.14 -23.04 0.15
CA ALA A 191 0.88 -22.31 0.89
C ALA A 191 1.18 -20.95 0.22
N GLY A 192 1.86 -20.07 0.95
CA GLY A 192 2.25 -18.76 0.49
C GLY A 192 1.13 -17.72 0.50
N ASP A 193 1.46 -16.52 0.00
CA ASP A 193 0.58 -15.35 0.04
C ASP A 193 -0.67 -15.55 -0.84
N GLY A 194 -0.57 -16.38 -1.89
CA GLY A 194 -1.69 -16.75 -2.76
C GLY A 194 -2.80 -17.54 -2.06
N ALA A 195 -2.47 -18.30 -1.00
CA ALA A 195 -3.44 -19.01 -0.18
C ALA A 195 -4.12 -18.12 0.88
N GLY A 196 -3.68 -16.87 1.01
CA GLY A 196 -4.24 -15.89 1.95
C GLY A 196 -3.87 -16.13 3.42
N ILE A 197 -2.87 -16.98 3.69
CA ILE A 197 -2.43 -17.33 5.04
C ILE A 197 -1.14 -16.65 5.48
N THR A 198 -0.33 -16.18 4.54
CA THR A 198 0.94 -15.50 4.83
C THR A 198 0.97 -14.09 4.28
N ARG A 199 1.92 -13.30 4.79
CA ARG A 199 2.15 -11.91 4.37
C ARG A 199 3.64 -11.65 4.38
N GLY A 200 4.27 -11.77 3.22
CA GLY A 200 5.69 -11.47 3.02
C GLY A 200 6.56 -12.70 2.83
N ILE A 201 7.75 -12.46 2.29
CA ILE A 201 8.65 -13.46 1.73
C ILE A 201 8.96 -14.58 2.74
N ILE A 202 9.34 -14.22 3.97
CA ILE A 202 9.73 -15.21 4.99
C ILE A 202 8.54 -16.07 5.41
N HIS A 203 7.37 -15.47 5.65
CA HIS A 203 6.17 -16.23 6.02
C HIS A 203 5.77 -17.17 4.89
N ALA A 204 5.75 -16.68 3.64
CA ALA A 204 5.43 -17.51 2.48
C ALA A 204 6.38 -18.70 2.35
N ALA A 205 7.69 -18.50 2.50
CA ALA A 205 8.68 -19.57 2.47
C ALA A 205 8.46 -20.59 3.61
N VAL A 206 8.23 -20.12 4.83
CA VAL A 206 7.96 -21.00 6.00
C VAL A 206 6.70 -21.84 5.78
N SER A 207 5.63 -21.26 5.22
CA SER A 207 4.41 -22.01 4.93
C SER A 207 4.65 -23.14 3.91
N GLY A 208 5.50 -22.91 2.90
CA GLY A 208 5.91 -23.96 1.97
C GLY A 208 6.62 -25.11 2.68
N VAL A 209 7.51 -24.80 3.63
CA VAL A 209 8.22 -25.82 4.44
C VAL A 209 7.25 -26.61 5.31
N VAL A 210 6.26 -25.96 5.92
CA VAL A 210 5.23 -26.64 6.74
C VAL A 210 4.43 -27.63 5.90
N ALA A 211 3.92 -27.19 4.75
CA ALA A 211 3.17 -28.06 3.84
C ALA A 211 4.03 -29.24 3.34
N ALA A 212 5.27 -28.98 2.93
CA ALA A 212 6.19 -30.01 2.45
C ALA A 212 6.49 -31.08 3.52
N ARG A 213 6.69 -30.67 4.78
CA ARG A 213 6.92 -31.60 5.89
C ARG A 213 5.72 -32.50 6.17
N GLU A 214 4.51 -31.97 6.08
CA GLU A 214 3.31 -32.79 6.23
C GLU A 214 3.16 -33.81 5.10
N ILE A 215 3.42 -33.38 3.86
CA ILE A 215 3.38 -34.27 2.69
C ILE A 215 4.35 -35.44 2.89
N LEU A 216 5.59 -35.15 3.31
CA LEU A 216 6.60 -36.19 3.56
C LEU A 216 6.18 -37.20 4.65
N LYS A 217 5.56 -36.72 5.75
CA LYS A 217 5.07 -37.59 6.84
C LYS A 217 3.97 -38.57 6.41
N ARG A 218 3.22 -38.25 5.36
CA ARG A 218 2.13 -39.10 4.84
C ARG A 218 2.61 -40.09 3.79
N MET A 219 3.80 -39.85 3.24
CA MET A 219 4.46 -40.74 2.28
C MET A 219 5.29 -41.84 2.96
N SER A 220 5.67 -41.62 4.23
CA SER A 220 6.28 -42.62 5.12
C SER A 220 5.23 -43.46 5.82
#